data_AF-A0AA96G128-F1
#
_entry.id   AF-A0AA96G128-F1
#
_cell.length_a   1.000
_cell.length_b   1.000
_cell.length_c   1.000
_cell.angle_alpha   90.00
_cell.angle_beta   90.00
_cell.angle_gamma   90.00
#
_symmetry.space_group_name_H-M   'P 1'
#
loop_
_entity.id
_entity.type
_entity.pdbx_description
1 polymer ?
#
loop_
_entity_poly.entity_id
_entity_poly.type
_entity_poly.pdbx_seq_one_letter_code
_entity_poly.pdbx_strand_id
1 'polypeptide(L)'
;MQHEESDGDPVRRRLDTLVERLRQDLDGVAGVEERDDGWFWDVAVRPERAGPLGFSWLVPGGSAGIVLGVDAGGVRWELGRSVEELDLMAAIVDALLAGDATAVFASGRCEVTVALADGSKEVQSNRDLPSGCLPLPGWSRWGRRVDYEPYNPSADAPGR
;
A
#
# COMPACT_ATOMS: atom_id res chain seq x y z
N MET A 1 22.01 -18.19 19.87
CA MET A 1 21.34 -18.26 18.55
C MET A 1 21.79 -17.00 17.84
N GLN A 2 22.82 -17.11 17.02
CA GLN A 2 23.49 -15.99 16.38
C GLN A 2 22.65 -15.62 15.14
N HIS A 3 22.25 -14.35 15.04
CA HIS A 3 21.65 -13.80 13.83
C HIS A 3 22.74 -13.72 12.76
N GLU A 4 22.85 -14.76 11.94
CA GLU A 4 23.62 -14.72 10.70
C GLU A 4 22.98 -13.71 9.74
N GLU A 5 23.63 -12.56 9.65
CA GLU A 5 23.79 -11.69 8.48
C GLU A 5 22.54 -11.40 7.62
N SER A 6 21.82 -10.36 8.02
CA SER A 6 20.87 -9.61 7.19
C SER A 6 21.51 -8.87 5.99
N ASP A 7 22.81 -9.01 5.76
CA ASP A 7 23.53 -8.27 4.69
C ASP A 7 23.28 -8.85 3.28
N GLY A 8 22.61 -10.02 3.19
CA GLY A 8 22.42 -10.79 1.97
C GLY A 8 21.00 -10.89 1.43
N ASP A 9 19.97 -10.35 2.09
CA ASP A 9 18.58 -10.50 1.62
C ASP A 9 18.28 -9.51 0.47
N PRO A 10 18.17 -9.97 -0.79
CA PRO A 10 17.92 -9.09 -1.92
C PRO A 10 16.56 -8.39 -1.83
N VAL A 11 15.59 -9.00 -1.14
CA VAL A 11 14.27 -8.40 -0.92
C VAL A 11 14.41 -7.21 0.02
N ARG A 12 15.08 -7.39 1.16
CA ARG A 12 15.31 -6.31 2.13
C ARG A 12 16.02 -5.13 1.48
N ARG A 13 17.12 -5.37 0.77
CA ARG A 13 17.87 -4.32 0.08
C ARG A 13 17.02 -3.53 -0.92
N ARG A 14 16.15 -4.22 -1.66
CA ARG A 14 15.27 -3.58 -2.63
C ARG A 14 14.22 -2.70 -1.94
N LEU A 15 13.65 -3.19 -0.85
CA LEU A 15 12.70 -2.44 -0.05
C LEU A 15 13.37 -1.26 0.68
N ASP A 16 14.59 -1.40 1.20
CA ASP A 16 15.34 -0.29 1.79
C ASP A 16 15.57 0.82 0.76
N THR A 17 15.86 0.45 -0.49
CA THR A 17 15.98 1.41 -1.60
C THR A 17 14.66 2.13 -1.86
N LEU A 18 13.53 1.42 -1.80
CA LEU A 18 12.20 2.00 -1.92
C LEU A 18 11.90 2.95 -0.74
N VAL A 19 12.25 2.59 0.49
CA VAL A 19 12.08 3.45 1.68
C VAL A 19 12.88 4.73 1.54
N GLU A 20 14.14 4.64 1.14
CA GLU A 20 14.99 5.82 1.00
C GLU A 20 14.45 6.77 -0.07
N ARG A 21 14.00 6.22 -1.21
CA ARG A 21 13.29 7.00 -2.24
C ARG A 21 12.06 7.69 -1.65
N LEU A 22 11.23 6.98 -0.89
CA LEU A 22 10.02 7.54 -0.28
C LEU A 22 10.34 8.66 0.71
N ARG A 23 11.38 8.53 1.54
CA ARG A 23 11.81 9.59 2.45
C ARG A 23 12.19 10.86 1.69
N GLN A 24 12.90 10.70 0.58
CA GLN A 24 13.31 11.82 -0.25
C GLN A 24 12.13 12.48 -0.95
N ASP A 25 11.26 11.68 -1.58
CA ASP A 25 10.13 12.19 -2.38
C ASP A 25 9.02 12.80 -1.53
N LEU A 26 8.90 12.39 -0.26
CA LEU A 26 7.82 12.78 0.64
C LEU A 26 8.26 13.75 1.75
N ASP A 27 9.48 14.28 1.69
CA ASP A 27 9.97 15.25 2.66
C ASP A 27 9.01 16.44 2.83
N GLY A 28 8.51 16.65 4.05
CA GLY A 28 7.53 17.67 4.38
C GLY A 28 6.11 17.47 3.83
N VAL A 29 5.80 16.29 3.28
CA VAL A 29 4.47 15.94 2.72
C VAL A 29 3.84 14.75 3.45
N ALA A 30 4.66 13.79 3.86
CA ALA A 30 4.22 12.61 4.61
C ALA A 30 5.32 12.10 5.55
N GLY A 31 4.91 11.52 6.67
CA GLY A 31 5.81 10.79 7.56
C GLY A 31 6.08 9.39 7.03
N VAL A 32 7.36 9.00 6.98
CA VAL A 32 7.81 7.63 6.70
C VAL A 32 8.40 7.04 7.98
N GLU A 33 7.64 6.18 8.64
CA GLU A 33 8.02 5.52 9.89
C GLU A 33 8.49 4.09 9.62
N GLU A 34 9.63 3.71 10.22
CA GLU A 34 10.12 2.33 10.18
C GLU A 34 10.14 1.74 11.59
N ARG A 35 9.78 0.46 11.69
CA ARG A 35 9.93 -0.35 12.90
C ARG A 35 10.52 -1.70 12.52
N ASP A 36 11.67 -2.02 13.09
CA ASP A 36 12.30 -3.33 12.97
C ASP A 36 12.58 -3.86 14.37
N ASP A 37 11.96 -4.98 14.72
CA ASP A 37 12.17 -5.65 16.02
C ASP A 37 12.86 -7.01 15.91
N GLY A 38 13.35 -7.35 14.72
CA GLY A 38 13.98 -8.64 14.40
C GLY A 38 12.99 -9.78 14.13
N TRP A 39 11.70 -9.63 14.45
CA TRP A 39 10.64 -10.57 14.10
C TRP A 39 9.82 -10.12 12.91
N PHE A 40 9.62 -8.81 12.79
CA PHE A 40 9.05 -8.19 11.61
C PHE A 40 9.67 -6.82 11.36
N TRP A 41 9.65 -6.44 10.10
CA TRP A 41 9.96 -5.09 9.66
C TRP A 41 8.71 -4.46 9.07
N ASP A 42 8.30 -3.34 9.65
CA ASP A 42 7.13 -2.55 9.29
C ASP A 42 7.58 -1.18 8.78
N VAL A 43 7.00 -0.75 7.68
CA VAL A 43 7.15 0.61 7.17
C VAL A 43 5.77 1.20 6.95
N ALA A 44 5.52 2.38 7.51
CA ALA A 44 4.26 3.09 7.37
C ALA A 44 4.49 4.48 6.75
N VAL A 45 3.69 4.82 5.75
CA VAL A 45 3.65 6.12 5.09
C VAL A 45 2.34 6.80 5.45
N ARG A 46 2.42 7.93 6.16
CA ARG A 46 1.27 8.69 6.65
C ARG A 46 1.25 10.10 6.08
N PRO A 47 0.24 10.45 5.26
CA PRO A 47 0.08 11.81 4.75
C PRO A 47 -0.05 12.82 5.91
N GLU A 48 0.57 13.99 5.78
CA GLU A 48 0.39 15.09 6.75
C GLU A 48 -0.91 15.89 6.54
N ARG A 49 -1.58 15.66 5.41
CA ARG A 49 -2.82 16.34 5.01
C ARG A 49 -3.92 15.33 4.69
N ALA A 50 -5.17 15.78 4.78
CA ALA A 50 -6.29 15.03 4.24
C ALA A 50 -6.22 14.97 2.70
N GLY A 51 -6.73 13.89 2.12
CA GLY A 51 -6.80 13.68 0.67
C GLY A 51 -6.06 12.42 0.22
N PRO A 52 -4.74 12.31 0.43
CA PRO A 52 -3.98 11.13 0.05
C PRO A 52 -4.28 9.90 0.91
N LEU A 53 -4.08 8.71 0.35
CA LEU A 53 -4.28 7.44 1.03
C LEU A 53 -2.98 7.01 1.73
N GLY A 54 -3.02 6.86 3.05
CA GLY A 54 -1.94 6.25 3.83
C GLY A 54 -1.79 4.76 3.52
N PHE A 55 -0.58 4.24 3.65
CA PHE A 55 -0.26 2.85 3.40
C PHE A 55 0.89 2.37 4.26
N SER A 56 1.01 1.05 4.40
CA SER A 56 2.10 0.41 5.14
C SER A 56 2.43 -0.93 4.53
N TRP A 57 3.62 -1.44 4.79
CA TRP A 57 3.90 -2.85 4.54
C TRP A 57 4.65 -3.51 5.69
N LEU A 58 4.35 -4.79 5.87
CA LEU A 58 4.94 -5.66 6.86
C LEU A 58 5.72 -6.78 6.17
N VAL A 59 6.97 -6.96 6.56
CA VAL A 59 7.83 -8.08 6.17
C VAL A 59 8.09 -8.93 7.42
N PRO A 60 7.39 -10.06 7.59
CA PRO A 60 7.70 -10.99 8.67
C PRO A 60 9.08 -11.62 8.44
N GLY A 61 9.79 -11.92 9.52
CA GLY A 61 11.10 -12.58 9.47
C GLY A 61 11.06 -13.94 8.77
N GLY A 62 12.19 -14.32 8.16
CA GLY A 62 12.33 -15.58 7.41
C GLY A 62 11.86 -15.48 5.96
N SER A 63 11.28 -16.56 5.43
CA SER A 63 10.84 -16.68 4.04
C SER A 63 9.37 -16.29 3.81
N ALA A 64 8.74 -15.64 4.79
CA ALA A 64 7.36 -15.19 4.68
C ALA A 64 7.19 -14.10 3.61
N GLY A 65 6.01 -14.05 3.01
CA GLY A 65 5.62 -13.00 2.05
C GLY A 65 5.49 -11.62 2.69
N ILE A 66 5.21 -10.63 1.86
CA ILE A 66 5.07 -9.23 2.27
C ILE A 66 3.57 -8.91 2.35
N VAL A 67 3.15 -8.15 3.34
CA VAL A 67 1.76 -7.66 3.43
C VAL A 67 1.77 -6.16 3.19
N LEU A 68 1.24 -5.71 2.05
CA LEU A 68 1.03 -4.29 1.75
C LEU A 68 -0.41 -3.92 2.13
N GLY A 69 -0.58 -3.05 3.12
CA GLY A 69 -1.88 -2.54 3.57
C GLY A 69 -2.09 -1.09 3.19
N VAL A 70 -3.35 -0.69 3.04
CA VAL A 70 -3.75 0.71 2.90
C VAL A 70 -4.69 1.12 4.03
N ASP A 71 -4.72 2.40 4.38
CA ASP A 71 -5.57 2.97 5.43
C ASP A 71 -7.04 3.12 4.98
N ALA A 72 -7.53 2.13 4.22
CA ALA A 72 -8.88 2.05 3.70
C ALA A 72 -9.48 0.69 4.04
N GLY A 73 -10.26 0.64 5.12
CA GLY A 73 -11.12 -0.51 5.45
C GLY A 73 -10.42 -1.83 5.70
N GLY A 74 -9.12 -1.83 6.02
CA GLY A 74 -8.32 -3.04 6.25
C GLY A 74 -7.96 -3.80 4.96
N VAL A 75 -8.03 -3.14 3.81
CA VAL A 75 -7.63 -3.73 2.53
C VAL A 75 -6.10 -3.94 2.49
N ARG A 76 -5.68 -5.12 2.07
CA ARG A 76 -4.27 -5.50 1.97
C ARG A 76 -4.00 -6.49 0.84
N TRP A 77 -2.82 -6.40 0.26
CA TRP A 77 -2.24 -7.37 -0.66
C TRP A 77 -1.26 -8.26 0.10
N GLU A 78 -1.33 -9.57 -0.15
CA GLU A 78 -0.40 -10.56 0.36
C GLU A 78 0.50 -10.95 -0.81
N LEU A 79 1.72 -10.40 -0.81
CA LEU A 79 2.67 -10.48 -1.91
C LEU A 79 3.75 -11.52 -1.63
N GLY A 80 4.27 -12.10 -2.71
CA GLY A 80 5.43 -12.98 -2.65
C GLY A 80 6.75 -12.23 -2.43
N ARG A 81 7.85 -12.98 -2.47
CA ARG A 81 9.22 -12.47 -2.41
C ARG A 81 9.93 -12.47 -3.76
N SER A 82 9.20 -12.75 -4.85
CA SER A 82 9.79 -12.79 -6.19
C SER A 82 10.04 -11.37 -6.71
N VAL A 83 10.86 -11.25 -7.75
CA VAL A 83 11.17 -9.93 -8.35
C VAL A 83 9.90 -9.28 -8.87
N GLU A 84 9.01 -10.06 -9.48
CA GLU A 84 7.74 -9.62 -10.07
C GLU A 84 6.77 -9.10 -9.00
N GLU A 85 6.71 -9.76 -7.85
CA GLU A 85 5.87 -9.33 -6.72
C GLU A 85 6.40 -8.02 -6.08
N LEU A 86 7.73 -7.82 -6.07
CA LEU A 86 8.34 -6.57 -5.63
C LEU A 86 8.16 -5.44 -6.65
N ASP A 87 8.19 -5.76 -7.95
CA ASP A 87 7.85 -4.82 -9.01
C ASP A 87 6.39 -4.37 -8.89
N LEU A 88 5.48 -5.31 -8.65
CA LEU A 88 4.06 -5.04 -8.41
C LEU A 88 3.87 -4.15 -7.17
N MET A 89 4.55 -4.47 -6.06
CA MET A 89 4.51 -3.66 -4.85
C MET A 89 4.93 -2.21 -5.14
N ALA A 90 6.06 -2.02 -5.82
CA ALA A 90 6.55 -0.70 -6.18
C ALA A 90 5.56 0.05 -7.09
N ALA A 91 4.96 -0.63 -8.07
CA ALA A 91 3.97 -0.05 -8.96
C ALA A 91 2.70 0.39 -8.21
N ILE A 92 2.22 -0.42 -7.25
CA ILE A 92 1.09 -0.04 -6.38
C ILE A 92 1.47 1.18 -5.55
N VAL A 93 2.67 1.20 -4.94
CA VAL A 93 3.15 2.36 -4.17
C VAL A 93 3.17 3.61 -5.03
N ASP A 94 3.75 3.56 -6.23
CA ASP A 94 3.81 4.71 -7.14
C ASP A 94 2.42 5.23 -7.50
N ALA A 95 1.46 4.35 -7.77
CA ALA A 95 0.07 4.71 -8.02
C ALA A 95 -0.62 5.34 -6.80
N LEU A 96 -0.34 4.85 -5.58
CA LEU A 96 -0.85 5.46 -4.34
C LEU A 96 -0.31 6.88 -4.15
N LEU A 97 0.97 7.11 -4.46
CA LEU A 97 1.58 8.44 -4.39
C LEU A 97 0.96 9.41 -5.40
N ALA A 98 0.63 8.92 -6.59
CA ALA A 98 -0.04 9.67 -7.65
C ALA A 98 -1.54 9.94 -7.37
N GLY A 99 -2.12 9.32 -6.34
CA GLY A 99 -3.55 9.45 -6.06
C GLY A 99 -4.41 8.60 -6.99
N ASP A 100 -3.84 7.63 -7.70
CA ASP A 100 -4.53 6.74 -8.64
C ASP A 100 -5.28 5.60 -7.91
N ALA A 101 -5.87 5.93 -6.76
CA ALA A 101 -6.57 5.01 -5.90
C ALA A 101 -8.01 5.48 -5.66
N THR A 102 -8.93 4.52 -5.68
CA THR A 102 -10.31 4.71 -5.28
C THR A 102 -10.71 3.64 -4.29
N ALA A 103 -11.36 4.04 -3.20
CA ALA A 103 -12.08 3.12 -2.34
C ALA A 103 -13.60 3.21 -2.54
N VAL A 104 -14.28 2.07 -2.47
CA VAL A 104 -15.72 1.99 -2.29
C VAL A 104 -16.03 1.36 -0.94
N PHE A 105 -16.83 2.06 -0.14
CA PHE A 105 -17.23 1.64 1.19
C PHE A 105 -18.71 1.28 1.24
N ALA A 106 -19.03 0.13 1.82
CA ALA A 106 -20.38 -0.25 2.21
C ALA A 106 -20.36 -0.84 3.63
N SER A 107 -21.52 -1.20 4.18
CA SER A 107 -21.61 -1.74 5.54
C SER A 107 -20.71 -2.97 5.73
N GLY A 108 -19.64 -2.79 6.52
CA GLY A 108 -18.63 -3.82 6.78
C GLY A 108 -17.73 -4.20 5.59
N ARG A 109 -17.77 -3.45 4.48
CA ARG A 109 -17.05 -3.79 3.24
C ARG A 109 -16.25 -2.63 2.71
N CYS A 110 -15.06 -2.92 2.22
CA CYS A 110 -14.22 -1.99 1.51
C CYS A 110 -13.57 -2.70 0.32
N GLU A 111 -13.54 -2.03 -0.83
CA GLU A 111 -12.80 -2.43 -2.02
C GLU A 111 -11.98 -1.23 -2.44
N VAL A 112 -10.69 -1.44 -2.62
CA VAL A 112 -9.76 -0.45 -3.15
C VAL A 112 -9.35 -0.91 -4.53
N THR A 113 -9.46 0.00 -5.49
CA THR A 113 -8.91 -0.13 -6.83
C THR A 113 -7.74 0.83 -6.96
N VAL A 114 -6.59 0.31 -7.34
CA VAL A 114 -5.38 1.08 -7.67
C VAL A 114 -5.14 0.94 -9.17
N ALA A 115 -5.11 2.06 -9.89
CA ALA A 115 -4.77 2.07 -11.31
C ALA A 115 -3.26 2.22 -11.47
N LEU A 116 -2.62 1.27 -12.17
CA LEU A 116 -1.18 1.29 -12.41
C LEU A 116 -0.84 2.10 -13.67
N ALA A 117 0.42 2.53 -13.79
CA ALA A 117 0.88 3.37 -14.90
C ALA A 117 0.78 2.69 -16.28
N ASP A 118 0.78 1.36 -16.33
CA ASP A 118 0.58 0.59 -17.56
C ASP A 118 -0.91 0.48 -17.98
N GLY A 119 -1.81 1.08 -17.21
CA GLY A 119 -3.26 1.06 -17.42
C GLY A 119 -3.97 -0.15 -16.81
N SER A 120 -3.24 -1.10 -16.22
CA SER A 120 -3.82 -2.21 -15.46
C SER A 120 -4.39 -1.73 -14.11
N LYS A 121 -5.12 -2.60 -13.43
CA LYS A 121 -5.80 -2.27 -12.17
C LYS A 121 -5.66 -3.39 -11.17
N GLU A 122 -5.21 -3.03 -9.97
CA GLU A 122 -5.20 -3.89 -8.80
C GLU A 122 -6.44 -3.62 -7.96
N VAL A 123 -7.27 -4.65 -7.77
CA VAL A 123 -8.52 -4.55 -7.02
C VAL A 123 -8.47 -5.49 -5.84
N GLN A 124 -8.59 -4.94 -4.64
CA GLN A 124 -8.55 -5.72 -3.41
C GLN A 124 -9.67 -5.31 -2.47
N SER A 125 -10.30 -6.29 -1.83
CA SER A 125 -11.33 -6.08 -0.82
C SER A 125 -10.91 -6.61 0.54
N ASN A 126 -11.51 -6.07 1.60
CA ASN A 126 -11.26 -6.55 2.95
C ASN A 126 -11.85 -7.96 3.11
N ARG A 127 -11.02 -8.92 3.52
CA ARG A 127 -11.38 -10.35 3.54
C ARG A 127 -12.26 -10.75 4.73
N ASP A 128 -12.55 -9.83 5.66
CA ASP A 128 -13.22 -10.13 6.93
C ASP A 128 -14.72 -9.78 6.89
N LEU A 129 -15.51 -10.64 6.24
CA LEU A 129 -16.88 -10.81 6.70
C LEU A 129 -16.94 -12.07 7.56
N PRO A 130 -17.64 -12.05 8.71
CA PRO A 130 -17.95 -13.28 9.41
C PRO A 130 -18.68 -14.22 8.44
N SER A 131 -18.26 -15.49 8.45
CA SER A 131 -18.86 -16.60 7.72
C SER A 131 -20.38 -16.60 7.94
N GLY A 132 -21.14 -16.04 6.99
CA GLY A 132 -22.60 -15.96 7.09
C GLY A 132 -23.26 -14.75 6.43
N CYS A 133 -22.53 -13.68 6.12
CA CYS A 133 -23.08 -12.59 5.33
C CYS A 133 -23.10 -12.97 3.84
N LEU A 134 -24.29 -13.23 3.30
CA LEU A 134 -24.55 -13.50 1.88
C LEU A 134 -23.76 -12.51 0.97
N PRO A 135 -23.31 -12.93 -0.22
CA PRO A 135 -22.82 -11.99 -1.22
C PRO A 135 -23.88 -10.89 -1.39
N LEU A 136 -23.50 -9.62 -1.25
CA LEU A 136 -24.34 -8.47 -1.59
C LEU A 136 -23.99 -8.05 -3.01
N PRO A 137 -24.47 -8.75 -4.05
CA PRO A 137 -24.11 -8.42 -5.42
C PRO A 137 -24.42 -6.96 -5.70
N GLY A 138 -23.45 -6.25 -6.28
CA GLY A 138 -23.59 -4.85 -6.64
C GLY A 138 -23.35 -3.84 -5.51
N TRP A 139 -22.92 -4.25 -4.31
CA TRP A 139 -22.55 -3.31 -3.22
C TRP A 139 -21.58 -2.21 -3.67
N SER A 140 -20.67 -2.51 -4.59
CA SER A 140 -19.75 -1.54 -5.18
C SER A 140 -20.44 -0.46 -6.02
N ARG A 141 -21.70 -0.65 -6.44
CA ARG A 141 -22.49 0.33 -7.23
C ARG A 141 -23.24 1.35 -6.37
N TRP A 142 -23.62 0.98 -5.13
CA TRP A 142 -24.39 1.85 -4.22
C TRP A 142 -23.61 2.21 -2.95
N GLY A 143 -22.38 1.70 -2.80
CA GLY A 143 -21.45 2.12 -1.78
C GLY A 143 -20.97 3.56 -1.96
N ARG A 144 -20.47 4.15 -0.87
CA ARG A 144 -19.85 5.48 -0.91
C ARG A 144 -18.48 5.35 -1.56
N ARG A 145 -18.29 6.02 -2.70
CA ARG A 145 -17.00 6.14 -3.38
C ARG A 145 -16.16 7.26 -2.77
N VAL A 146 -14.87 7.01 -2.62
CA VAL A 146 -13.84 7.99 -2.22
C VAL A 146 -12.71 7.86 -3.23
N ASP A 147 -12.46 8.93 -3.97
CA ASP A 147 -11.27 9.08 -4.82
C ASP A 147 -10.21 9.81 -3.99
N TYR A 148 -8.99 9.27 -3.94
CA TYR A 148 -7.90 9.85 -3.14
C TYR A 148 -7.09 10.84 -3.97
N GLU A 149 -6.44 11.78 -3.29
CA GLU A 149 -5.61 12.80 -3.93
C GLU A 149 -4.14 12.37 -4.00
N PRO A 150 -3.34 12.90 -4.94
CA PRO A 150 -1.89 12.71 -4.95
C PRO A 150 -1.24 13.26 -3.69
N TYR A 151 -0.14 12.66 -3.24
CA TYR A 151 0.64 13.17 -2.12
C TYR A 151 1.13 14.59 -2.39
N ASN A 152 1.68 14.84 -3.59
CA ASN A 152 2.11 16.14 -4.04
C ASN A 152 1.14 16.74 -5.08
N PRO A 153 0.20 17.61 -4.68
CA PRO A 153 -0.79 18.19 -5.60
C PRO A 153 -0.18 19.15 -6.62
N SER A 154 1.06 19.60 -6.41
CA SER A 154 1.73 20.55 -7.31
C SER A 154 2.35 19.89 -8.55
N ALA A 155 2.50 18.56 -8.55
CA ALA A 155 3.05 17.83 -9.70
C ALA A 155 2.10 17.82 -10.91
N ASP A 156 0.80 18.07 -10.68
CA ASP A 156 -0.26 17.92 -11.68
C ASP A 156 -0.94 19.25 -12.05
N ALA A 157 -0.35 20.39 -11.66
CA ALA A 157 -0.79 21.69 -12.16
C ALA A 157 -0.18 21.91 -13.57
N PRO A 158 -0.95 21.80 -14.67
CA PRO A 158 -0.49 22.36 -15.94
C PRO A 158 -0.23 23.85 -15.69
N GLY A 159 1.00 24.29 -15.99
CA GLY A 159 1.43 25.67 -15.79
C GLY A 159 0.34 26.65 -16.22
N ARG A 160 -0.13 27.47 -15.28
CA ARG A 160 -0.95 28.64 -15.56
C ARG A 160 -0.08 29.82 -15.92
#